data_AF-A0A091K4R4-F1
#
_entry.id   AF-A0A091K4R4-F1
#
_cell.length_a   1.000
_cell.length_b   1.000
_cell.length_c   1.000
_cell.angle_alpha   90.00
_cell.angle_beta   90.00
_cell.angle_gamma   90.00
#
_symmetry.space_group_name_H-M   'P 1'
#
loop_
_entity.id
_entity.type
_entity.pdbx_description
1 polymer ?
#
loop_
_entity_poly.entity_id
_entity_poly.type
_entity_poly.pdbx_seq_one_letter_code
_entity_poly.pdbx_strand_id
1 'polypeptide(L)'
;RHPRGGSFIRPNKANFGVDFLTAVKDRYGLSDAQHGTEDMLVFGNKTVEFVGMDSIAEQQRQVKLNQLVDVSVCECAVSHAGQKEEISRTCANIRHINLSKNLISSWDTVTAIASEIQNLETFNISENKMKFPSTSTSVSNVFSKLRILALNQTDITWIEVLLCAPGWPALEELYLSSNNITVLERPNNVLQTLKLLDLSNNQLLDGNQLHLIAHLPRLEQLILRNTGISSIHFPDAGFGCKTKMFPSLKHLAVSDNHISQWSSINELDKLPSLRSLQCHNNPFADTEKNPETLRQLIIAKISQLEVLNKSEVHDISTDSLDDRKIFGNDWLAAGGNWNPEKNKPSEEFLAAHPRYPSLCLKYGAPEEGELKRQQPSTLKNQLLTLTIKCPEKPEQKPVEKKLPDSMTIQRVKGLLYRLLKIPGSELKLSYESSKLEGREVELDNDLKTLQFYSVENGDCVLVRW
;
A
#
# COMPACT_ATOMS: atom_id res chain seq x y z
N ARG A 1 30.69 2.36 5.58
CA ARG A 1 32.07 2.78 5.98
C ARG A 1 33.01 1.60 5.76
N HIS A 2 34.27 1.83 5.38
CA HIS A 2 35.27 0.75 5.36
C HIS A 2 35.57 0.31 6.82
N PRO A 3 35.60 -0.99 7.15
CA PRO A 3 35.81 -1.48 8.53
C PRO A 3 37.13 -1.01 9.18
N ARG A 4 38.08 -0.55 8.37
CA ARG A 4 39.40 -0.05 8.79
C ARG A 4 39.55 1.47 8.61
N GLY A 5 38.46 2.19 8.35
CA GLY A 5 38.48 3.64 8.19
C GLY A 5 38.63 4.37 9.52
N GLY A 6 39.82 4.91 9.79
CA GLY A 6 40.09 5.85 10.88
C GLY A 6 40.18 7.30 10.38
N SER A 7 39.98 8.26 11.28
CA SER A 7 40.24 9.68 11.03
C SER A 7 41.34 10.14 11.98
N PHE A 8 42.36 10.84 11.47
CA PHE A 8 43.44 11.42 12.28
C PHE A 8 43.03 12.78 12.85
N ILE A 9 41.89 12.84 13.51
CA ILE A 9 41.43 14.08 14.16
C ILE A 9 42.13 14.23 15.51
N ARG A 10 42.63 15.43 15.81
CA ARG A 10 43.14 15.74 17.14
C ARG A 10 41.97 15.76 18.13
N PRO A 11 42.10 15.23 19.36
CA PRO A 11 40.99 15.19 20.32
C PRO A 11 40.33 16.55 20.57
N ASN A 12 41.11 17.63 20.62
CA ASN A 12 40.61 19.00 20.78
C ASN A 12 39.88 19.59 19.56
N LYS A 13 39.88 18.88 18.43
CA LYS A 13 39.11 19.22 17.23
C LYS A 13 37.92 18.28 17.04
N ALA A 14 37.78 17.25 17.87
CA ALA A 14 36.65 16.33 17.83
C ALA A 14 35.46 16.93 18.60
N ASN A 15 34.26 16.78 18.03
CA ASN A 15 33.02 17.06 18.73
C ASN A 15 32.59 15.77 19.47
N PHE A 16 32.54 15.82 20.80
CA PHE A 16 32.08 14.71 21.65
C PHE A 16 30.57 14.73 21.90
N GLY A 17 29.88 15.71 21.34
CA GLY A 17 28.46 15.93 21.47
C GLY A 17 28.08 16.69 22.74
N VAL A 18 26.77 16.83 22.89
CA VAL A 18 26.11 17.52 24.00
C VAL A 18 25.01 16.63 24.59
N ASP A 19 24.53 16.93 25.79
CA ASP A 19 23.32 16.29 26.31
C ASP A 19 22.07 16.73 25.54
N PHE A 20 21.04 15.90 25.64
CA PHE A 20 19.74 16.15 25.03
C PHE A 20 19.17 17.54 25.39
N LEU A 21 19.19 17.92 26.68
CA LEU A 21 18.52 19.14 27.12
C LEU A 21 19.27 20.39 26.68
N THR A 22 20.61 20.37 26.70
CA THR A 22 21.44 21.43 26.12
C THR A 22 21.13 21.61 24.64
N ALA A 23 21.06 20.53 23.86
CA ALA A 23 20.68 20.62 22.45
C ALA A 23 19.27 21.21 22.24
N VAL A 24 18.31 20.86 23.11
CA VAL A 24 16.97 21.46 23.08
C VAL A 24 17.05 22.96 23.40
N LYS A 25 17.70 23.34 24.50
CA LYS A 25 17.84 24.74 24.89
C LYS A 25 18.48 25.56 23.78
N ASP A 26 19.56 25.07 23.16
CA ASP A 26 20.23 25.75 22.05
C ASP A 26 19.34 25.85 20.81
N ARG A 27 18.68 24.76 20.42
CA ARG A 27 17.85 24.70 19.21
C ARG A 27 16.64 25.64 19.27
N TYR A 28 16.06 25.81 20.45
CA TYR A 28 14.88 26.65 20.66
C TYR A 28 15.21 28.06 21.17
N GLY A 29 16.50 28.44 21.23
CA GLY A 29 16.92 29.79 21.66
C GLY A 29 16.66 30.07 23.15
N LEU A 30 16.82 29.04 23.98
CA LEU A 30 16.53 29.06 25.43
C LEU A 30 17.81 28.82 26.26
N SER A 31 18.98 28.98 25.65
CA SER A 31 20.28 28.84 26.32
C SER A 31 20.68 30.09 27.10
N ASP A 32 21.50 29.89 28.14
CA ASP A 32 21.91 30.94 29.09
C ASP A 32 22.84 32.00 28.47
N ALA A 33 23.39 31.75 27.28
CA ALA A 33 24.50 32.53 26.73
C ALA A 33 24.13 33.90 26.12
N GLN A 34 22.85 34.27 26.05
CA GLN A 34 22.43 35.49 25.33
C GLN A 34 22.26 36.76 26.19
N HIS A 35 22.32 36.69 27.52
CA HIS A 35 21.92 37.85 28.36
C HIS A 35 23.07 38.67 28.95
N GLY A 36 24.33 38.36 28.66
CA GLY A 36 25.47 38.99 29.34
C GLY A 36 25.78 40.47 29.01
N THR A 37 25.01 41.17 28.17
CA THR A 37 25.37 42.55 27.74
C THR A 37 24.24 43.58 27.66
N GLU A 38 22.98 43.23 27.87
CA GLU A 38 21.84 44.18 27.71
C GLU A 38 21.29 44.77 29.03
N ASP A 39 21.68 44.25 30.20
CA ASP A 39 21.06 44.64 31.49
C ASP A 39 21.54 45.98 32.09
N MET A 40 22.44 46.68 31.40
CA MET A 40 22.91 48.01 31.82
C MET A 40 22.45 49.10 30.85
N LEU A 41 21.38 49.79 31.23
CA LEU A 41 20.94 51.02 30.56
C LEU A 41 21.62 52.23 31.21
N VAL A 42 22.43 52.94 30.43
CA VAL A 42 23.07 54.18 30.85
C VAL A 42 22.17 55.36 30.47
N PHE A 43 21.55 55.98 31.48
CA PHE A 43 20.84 57.25 31.30
C PHE A 43 21.76 58.40 31.72
N GLY A 44 22.41 59.02 30.73
CA GLY A 44 23.39 60.08 30.97
C GLY A 44 24.62 59.57 31.72
N ASN A 45 24.79 59.97 32.98
CA ASN A 45 25.96 59.65 33.81
C ASN A 45 25.65 58.53 34.84
N LYS A 46 24.42 58.01 34.85
CA LYS A 46 23.97 57.00 35.82
C LYS A 46 23.73 55.67 35.12
N THR A 47 24.40 54.63 35.59
CA THR A 47 24.10 53.24 35.28
C THR A 47 22.88 52.79 36.08
N VAL A 48 21.87 52.29 35.39
CA VAL A 48 20.70 51.64 35.99
C VAL A 48 20.83 50.14 35.77
N GLU A 49 20.93 49.41 36.87
CA GLU A 49 20.93 47.94 36.89
C GLU A 49 19.50 47.45 37.14
N PHE A 50 18.94 46.71 36.20
CA PHE A 50 17.61 46.13 36.33
C PHE A 50 17.68 44.80 37.10
N VAL A 51 17.56 44.86 38.42
CA VAL A 51 17.57 43.67 39.28
C VAL A 51 16.28 42.85 39.06
N GLY A 52 16.41 41.61 38.58
CA GLY A 52 15.31 40.64 38.45
C GLY A 52 14.86 40.29 37.03
N MET A 53 15.41 40.93 35.99
CA MET A 53 15.15 40.55 34.59
C MET A 53 15.62 39.12 34.30
N ASP A 54 16.77 38.72 34.83
CA ASP A 54 17.27 37.33 34.72
C ASP A 54 16.28 36.30 35.26
N SER A 55 15.65 36.58 36.40
CA SER A 55 14.67 35.67 37.01
C SER A 55 13.39 35.56 36.18
N ILE A 56 12.94 36.67 35.59
CA ILE A 56 11.76 36.69 34.72
C ILE A 56 12.06 35.98 33.40
N ALA A 57 13.23 36.23 32.81
CA ALA A 57 13.68 35.57 31.59
C ALA A 57 13.82 34.05 31.81
N GLU A 58 14.40 33.63 32.93
CA GLU A 58 14.48 32.21 33.31
C GLU A 58 13.10 31.57 33.46
N GLN A 59 12.17 32.22 34.17
CA GLN A 59 10.81 31.71 34.32
C GLN A 59 10.09 31.60 32.96
N GLN A 60 10.24 32.60 32.09
CA GLN A 60 9.65 32.57 30.74
C GLN A 60 10.27 31.45 29.88
N ARG A 61 11.58 31.20 29.98
CA ARG A 61 12.25 30.09 29.30
C ARG A 61 11.74 28.74 29.79
N GLN A 62 11.62 28.57 31.10
CA GLN A 62 11.10 27.36 31.71
C GLN A 62 9.65 27.07 31.31
N VAL A 63 8.81 28.11 31.21
CA VAL A 63 7.44 27.98 30.69
C VAL A 63 7.44 27.54 29.23
N LYS A 64 8.29 28.12 28.38
CA LYS A 64 8.40 27.72 26.96
C LYS A 64 8.87 26.27 26.81
N LEU A 65 9.89 25.84 27.57
CA LEU A 65 10.38 24.46 27.55
C LEU A 65 9.29 23.47 27.97
N ASN A 66 8.53 23.79 29.02
CA ASN A 66 7.43 22.94 29.48
C ASN A 66 6.26 22.88 28.49
N GLN A 67 6.11 23.82 27.56
CA GLN A 67 5.07 23.78 26.52
C GLN A 67 5.47 22.95 25.29
N LEU A 68 6.73 22.52 25.18
CA LEU A 68 7.19 21.72 24.04
C LEU A 68 6.53 20.33 24.06
N VAL A 69 5.86 20.01 22.96
CA VAL A 69 5.24 18.69 22.70
C VAL A 69 6.04 17.95 21.62
N ASP A 70 6.39 18.66 20.55
CA ASP A 70 7.22 18.19 19.44
C ASP A 70 8.62 18.78 19.54
N VAL A 71 9.64 17.91 19.62
CA VAL A 71 11.04 18.32 19.75
C VAL A 71 11.88 17.67 18.66
N SER A 72 12.46 18.49 17.78
CA SER A 72 13.52 18.05 16.87
C SER A 72 14.85 18.70 17.21
N VAL A 73 15.81 17.85 17.57
CA VAL A 73 17.24 18.19 17.74
C VAL A 73 18.07 17.32 16.78
N CYS A 74 17.57 17.17 15.55
CA CYS A 74 18.26 16.49 14.47
C CYS A 74 19.58 17.20 14.17
N GLU A 75 20.66 16.44 13.98
CA GLU A 75 21.98 16.97 13.63
C GLU A 75 22.52 18.00 14.64
N CYS A 76 22.11 17.88 15.92
CA CYS A 76 22.54 18.77 17.00
C CYS A 76 23.67 18.16 17.85
N ALA A 77 24.31 17.10 17.36
CA ALA A 77 25.39 16.38 18.03
C ALA A 77 25.00 15.83 19.42
N VAL A 78 23.74 15.45 19.66
CA VAL A 78 23.33 14.81 20.92
C VAL A 78 24.06 13.49 21.10
N SER A 79 24.74 13.28 22.23
CA SER A 79 25.49 12.05 22.50
C SER A 79 25.08 11.33 23.78
N HIS A 80 24.42 12.01 24.73
CA HIS A 80 23.97 11.42 25.98
C HIS A 80 22.71 12.08 26.56
N ALA A 81 22.12 11.46 27.59
CA ALA A 81 20.92 11.97 28.24
C ALA A 81 21.15 13.25 29.08
N GLY A 82 22.34 13.39 29.68
CA GLY A 82 22.61 14.48 30.62
C GLY A 82 22.29 14.08 32.06
N GLN A 83 21.96 15.07 32.90
CA GLN A 83 21.66 14.82 34.31
C GLN A 83 20.27 14.20 34.49
N LYS A 84 20.19 13.20 35.36
CA LYS A 84 18.94 12.50 35.69
C LYS A 84 17.89 13.49 36.22
N GLU A 85 16.62 13.26 35.89
CA GLU A 85 15.46 14.07 36.29
C GLU A 85 15.42 15.49 35.73
N GLU A 86 16.43 15.94 34.99
CA GLU A 86 16.46 17.31 34.46
C GLU A 86 15.51 17.47 33.27
N ILE A 87 15.50 16.49 32.36
CA ILE A 87 14.59 16.48 31.20
C ILE A 87 13.14 16.44 31.66
N SER A 88 12.80 15.55 32.60
CA SER A 88 11.44 15.40 33.11
C SER A 88 10.93 16.65 33.85
N ARG A 89 11.80 17.36 34.59
CA ARG A 89 11.48 18.64 35.24
C ARG A 89 11.31 19.79 34.25
N THR A 90 12.09 19.79 33.17
CA THR A 90 12.19 20.94 32.26
C THR A 90 11.21 20.85 31.09
N CYS A 91 10.90 19.64 30.63
CA CYS A 91 10.17 19.36 29.40
C CYS A 91 9.09 18.28 29.62
N ALA A 92 8.14 18.53 30.52
CA ALA A 92 7.17 17.52 30.97
C ALA A 92 6.15 17.06 29.91
N ASN A 93 5.93 17.86 28.85
CA ASN A 93 4.86 17.64 27.87
C ASN A 93 5.34 17.03 26.54
N ILE A 94 6.62 16.69 26.40
CA ILE A 94 7.16 16.10 25.17
C ILE A 94 6.46 14.77 24.86
N ARG A 95 6.06 14.60 23.60
CA ARG A 95 5.47 13.38 23.05
C ARG A 95 6.14 12.90 21.77
N HIS A 96 6.69 13.82 20.98
CA HIS A 96 7.29 13.49 19.69
C HIS A 96 8.72 14.00 19.67
N ILE A 97 9.67 13.08 19.45
CA ILE A 97 11.10 13.40 19.46
C ILE A 97 11.72 12.97 18.16
N ASN A 98 12.47 13.89 17.55
CA ASN A 98 13.39 13.58 16.48
C ASN A 98 14.84 13.84 16.92
N LEU A 99 15.55 12.74 17.13
CA LEU A 99 16.98 12.63 17.43
C LEU A 99 17.79 12.08 16.25
N SER A 100 17.28 12.16 15.02
CA SER A 100 18.01 11.65 13.86
C SER A 100 19.37 12.34 13.63
N LYS A 101 20.33 11.64 13.02
CA LYS A 101 21.65 12.17 12.64
C LYS A 101 22.45 12.76 13.82
N ASN A 102 22.43 12.10 14.96
CA ASN A 102 23.17 12.53 16.16
C ASN A 102 24.37 11.61 16.45
N LEU A 103 24.97 11.77 17.62
CA LEU A 103 26.16 11.02 18.08
C LEU A 103 25.79 9.94 19.09
N ILE A 104 24.56 9.43 19.04
CA ILE A 104 24.07 8.40 19.97
C ILE A 104 24.71 7.07 19.61
N SER A 105 25.48 6.49 20.55
CA SER A 105 26.29 5.30 20.32
C SER A 105 25.74 3.99 20.89
N SER A 106 24.67 4.02 21.70
CA SER A 106 24.07 2.82 22.30
C SER A 106 22.56 2.96 22.53
N TRP A 107 21.87 1.83 22.48
CA TRP A 107 20.46 1.73 22.86
C TRP A 107 20.20 2.10 24.32
N ASP A 108 21.18 1.90 25.21
CA ASP A 108 21.07 2.35 26.61
C ASP A 108 20.95 3.87 26.72
N THR A 109 21.65 4.60 25.85
CA THR A 109 21.56 6.07 25.81
C THR A 109 20.18 6.52 25.34
N VAL A 110 19.65 5.85 24.31
CA VAL A 110 18.27 6.06 23.82
C VAL A 110 17.27 5.82 24.96
N THR A 111 17.45 4.72 25.69
CA THR A 111 16.58 4.34 26.81
C THR A 111 16.68 5.35 27.96
N ALA A 112 17.89 5.85 28.27
CA ALA A 112 18.10 6.87 29.29
C ALA A 112 17.36 8.18 28.96
N ILE A 113 17.46 8.67 27.72
CA ILE A 113 16.71 9.86 27.27
C ILE A 113 15.19 9.60 27.37
N ALA A 114 14.73 8.47 26.82
CA ALA A 114 13.31 8.14 26.78
C ALA A 114 12.71 7.91 28.18
N SER A 115 13.50 7.42 29.13
CA SER A 115 13.03 7.17 30.50
C SER A 115 12.62 8.43 31.26
N GLU A 116 13.10 9.59 30.83
CA GLU A 116 12.75 10.89 31.37
C GLU A 116 11.47 11.47 30.75
N ILE A 117 10.87 10.79 29.76
CA ILE A 117 9.80 11.35 28.90
C ILE A 117 8.57 10.45 28.99
N GLN A 118 7.67 10.79 29.92
CA GLN A 118 6.55 9.94 30.35
C GLN A 118 5.46 9.70 29.29
N ASN A 119 5.41 10.52 28.24
CA ASN A 119 4.37 10.51 27.22
C ASN A 119 4.93 10.35 25.80
N LEU A 120 6.08 9.69 25.65
CA LEU A 120 6.70 9.47 24.35
C LEU A 120 5.83 8.59 23.44
N GLU A 121 5.25 9.20 22.39
CA GLU A 121 4.37 8.58 21.40
C GLU A 121 5.08 8.36 20.05
N THR A 122 5.99 9.27 19.67
CA THR A 122 6.76 9.19 18.43
C THR A 122 8.23 9.39 18.71
N PHE A 123 9.05 8.47 18.21
CA PHE A 123 10.49 8.56 18.36
C PHE A 123 11.23 8.26 17.06
N ASN A 124 11.95 9.25 16.55
CA ASN A 124 12.85 9.09 15.42
C ASN A 124 14.30 9.17 15.90
N ILE A 125 15.02 8.08 15.73
CA ILE A 125 16.45 7.93 16.08
C ILE A 125 17.26 7.45 14.88
N SER A 126 16.72 7.65 13.68
CA SER A 126 17.34 7.29 12.40
C SER A 126 18.75 7.91 12.24
N GLU A 127 19.61 7.28 11.45
CA GLU A 127 20.94 7.78 11.11
C GLU A 127 21.87 7.98 12.34
N ASN A 128 21.61 7.29 13.45
CA ASN A 128 22.54 7.12 14.56
C ASN A 128 23.22 5.76 14.49
N LYS A 129 24.53 5.73 14.69
CA LYS A 129 25.31 4.49 14.70
C LYS A 129 25.45 3.98 16.12
N MET A 130 24.54 3.11 16.51
CA MET A 130 24.44 2.63 17.88
C MET A 130 24.53 1.12 17.97
N LYS A 131 25.03 0.66 19.12
CA LYS A 131 24.97 -0.74 19.50
C LYS A 131 23.60 -1.05 20.09
N PHE A 132 22.99 -2.11 19.59
CA PHE A 132 21.74 -2.65 20.12
C PHE A 132 22.01 -3.74 21.16
N PRO A 133 21.02 -4.05 22.02
CA PRO A 133 21.15 -5.10 23.03
C PRO A 133 21.38 -6.47 22.40
N SER A 134 22.30 -7.25 22.99
CA SER A 134 22.53 -8.65 22.58
C SER A 134 21.64 -9.66 23.32
N THR A 135 20.90 -9.20 24.32
CA THR A 135 19.94 -9.99 25.09
C THR A 135 18.61 -9.24 25.18
N SER A 136 17.52 -9.97 25.38
CA SER A 136 16.19 -9.37 25.51
C SER A 136 16.20 -8.34 26.63
N THR A 137 15.87 -7.09 26.31
CA THR A 137 15.75 -6.04 27.32
C THR A 137 14.44 -6.23 28.08
N SER A 138 14.54 -6.68 29.33
CA SER A 138 13.39 -6.91 30.23
C SER A 138 12.46 -5.70 30.30
N VAL A 139 11.21 -5.89 29.88
CA VAL A 139 9.94 -5.21 30.23
C VAL A 139 10.08 -3.79 30.83
N SER A 140 10.81 -2.92 30.15
CA SER A 140 10.93 -1.53 30.55
C SER A 140 9.68 -0.80 30.08
N ASN A 141 8.90 -0.22 31.00
CA ASN A 141 7.71 0.58 30.68
C ASN A 141 8.04 1.91 29.97
N VAL A 142 9.32 2.19 29.70
CA VAL A 142 9.83 3.42 29.09
C VAL A 142 9.11 3.73 27.76
N PHE A 143 8.88 2.71 26.93
CA PHE A 143 8.25 2.89 25.61
C PHE A 143 6.80 2.37 25.58
N SER A 144 6.13 2.30 26.73
CA SER A 144 4.76 1.75 26.84
C SER A 144 3.70 2.50 26.01
N LYS A 145 3.93 3.80 25.74
CA LYS A 145 3.05 4.67 24.93
C LYS A 145 3.56 4.90 23.51
N LEU A 146 4.71 4.31 23.15
CA LEU A 146 5.33 4.52 21.84
C LEU A 146 4.46 3.88 20.76
N ARG A 147 4.01 4.69 19.80
CA ARG A 147 3.18 4.27 18.65
C ARG A 147 3.97 4.28 17.35
N ILE A 148 4.93 5.20 17.21
CA ILE A 148 5.71 5.36 15.97
C ILE A 148 7.20 5.35 16.31
N LEU A 149 7.94 4.44 15.69
CA LEU A 149 9.39 4.31 15.86
C LEU A 149 10.09 4.30 14.50
N ALA A 150 11.04 5.22 14.31
CA ALA A 150 11.90 5.25 13.14
C ALA A 150 13.37 4.98 13.51
N LEU A 151 13.90 3.91 12.92
CA LEU A 151 15.27 3.39 13.08
C LEU A 151 15.94 3.26 11.71
N ASN A 152 15.68 4.18 10.78
CA ASN A 152 16.26 4.08 9.45
C ASN A 152 17.78 4.30 9.52
N GLN A 153 18.57 3.54 8.75
CA GLN A 153 20.04 3.72 8.69
C GLN A 153 20.75 3.68 10.06
N THR A 154 20.33 2.78 10.95
CA THR A 154 20.98 2.56 12.26
C THR A 154 21.83 1.30 12.32
N ASP A 155 21.99 0.60 11.19
CA ASP A 155 22.65 -0.71 11.07
C ASP A 155 21.98 -1.84 11.88
N ILE A 156 20.72 -1.65 12.32
CA ILE A 156 19.98 -2.64 13.12
C ILE A 156 19.64 -3.89 12.30
N THR A 157 19.70 -5.07 12.93
CA THR A 157 19.26 -6.35 12.38
C THR A 157 17.85 -6.71 12.84
N TRP A 158 17.17 -7.62 12.14
CA TRP A 158 15.83 -8.05 12.55
C TRP A 158 15.82 -8.74 13.92
N ILE A 159 16.87 -9.51 14.24
CA ILE A 159 17.01 -10.16 15.55
C ILE A 159 17.05 -9.11 16.66
N GLU A 160 17.82 -8.04 16.48
CA GLU A 160 17.89 -6.93 17.45
C GLU A 160 16.54 -6.19 17.58
N VAL A 161 15.79 -6.02 16.48
CA VAL A 161 14.41 -5.52 16.53
C VAL A 161 13.57 -6.41 17.44
N LEU A 162 13.61 -7.73 17.27
CA LEU A 162 12.85 -8.67 18.08
C LEU A 162 13.27 -8.68 19.57
N LEU A 163 14.56 -8.45 19.86
CA LEU A 163 15.07 -8.32 21.23
C LEU A 163 14.59 -7.04 21.93
N CYS A 164 14.38 -5.96 21.17
CA CYS A 164 13.89 -4.68 21.70
C CYS A 164 12.35 -4.61 21.74
N ALA A 165 11.66 -5.33 20.85
CA ALA A 165 10.21 -5.27 20.67
C ALA A 165 9.35 -5.52 21.93
N PRO A 166 9.75 -6.33 22.93
CA PRO A 166 9.02 -6.45 24.19
C PRO A 166 8.83 -5.11 24.92
N GLY A 167 9.71 -4.13 24.68
CA GLY A 167 9.60 -2.78 25.23
C GLY A 167 8.55 -1.91 24.54
N TRP A 168 8.04 -2.30 23.36
CA TRP A 168 7.14 -1.49 22.52
C TRP A 168 5.73 -2.12 22.38
N PRO A 169 5.00 -2.34 23.48
CA PRO A 169 3.76 -3.11 23.47
C PRO A 169 2.63 -2.46 22.64
N ALA A 170 2.68 -1.14 22.44
CA ALA A 170 1.67 -0.37 21.74
C ALA A 170 2.12 0.12 20.34
N LEU A 171 3.22 -0.40 19.80
CA LEU A 171 3.80 0.10 18.55
C LEU A 171 2.90 -0.18 17.34
N GLU A 172 2.59 0.86 16.58
CA GLU A 172 1.73 0.80 15.39
C GLU A 172 2.53 0.99 14.10
N GLU A 173 3.60 1.78 14.11
CA GLU A 173 4.40 2.05 12.92
C GLU A 173 5.89 1.86 13.20
N LEU A 174 6.55 1.08 12.35
CA LEU A 174 7.96 0.78 12.47
C LEU A 174 8.67 1.00 11.12
N TYR A 175 9.61 1.95 11.11
CA TYR A 175 10.41 2.31 9.94
C TYR A 175 11.85 1.82 10.12
N LEU A 176 12.27 0.91 9.24
CA LEU A 176 13.57 0.23 9.27
C LEU A 176 14.32 0.34 7.94
N SER A 177 14.05 1.39 7.16
CA SER A 177 14.64 1.58 5.84
C SER A 177 16.16 1.70 5.88
N SER A 178 16.83 1.08 4.91
CA SER A 178 18.28 1.19 4.68
C SER A 178 19.11 0.71 5.87
N ASN A 179 18.77 -0.45 6.44
CA ASN A 179 19.51 -1.11 7.51
C ASN A 179 20.24 -2.37 7.02
N ASN A 180 20.69 -3.21 7.95
CA ASN A 180 21.33 -4.49 7.67
C ASN A 180 20.39 -5.68 7.91
N ILE A 181 19.10 -5.54 7.56
CA ILE A 181 18.10 -6.60 7.71
C ILE A 181 18.18 -7.52 6.49
N THR A 182 18.81 -8.68 6.65
CA THR A 182 18.98 -9.65 5.57
C THR A 182 18.16 -10.93 5.78
N VAL A 183 17.82 -11.22 7.04
CA VAL A 183 17.04 -12.37 7.47
C VAL A 183 15.90 -11.90 8.35
N LEU A 184 14.69 -12.34 8.04
CA LEU A 184 13.50 -12.17 8.87
C LEU A 184 13.29 -13.40 9.76
N GLU A 185 12.63 -13.20 10.89
CA GLU A 185 12.20 -14.25 11.80
C GLU A 185 10.79 -13.94 12.30
N ARG A 186 10.08 -14.97 12.76
CA ARG A 186 8.71 -14.79 13.23
C ARG A 186 8.67 -13.95 14.51
N PRO A 187 7.92 -12.83 14.54
CA PRO A 187 7.72 -12.04 15.74
C PRO A 187 6.77 -12.75 16.71
N ASN A 188 7.30 -13.61 17.57
CA ASN A 188 6.51 -14.38 18.54
C ASN A 188 6.04 -13.48 19.69
N ASN A 189 4.73 -13.23 19.78
CA ASN A 189 4.09 -12.42 20.83
C ASN A 189 4.57 -10.96 20.95
N VAL A 190 5.35 -10.47 19.99
CA VAL A 190 5.79 -9.08 19.89
C VAL A 190 5.22 -8.43 18.64
N LEU A 191 5.19 -7.09 18.57
CA LEU A 191 4.71 -6.32 17.42
C LEU A 191 3.25 -6.63 17.01
N GLN A 192 2.42 -7.16 17.92
CA GLN A 192 1.05 -7.60 17.62
C GLN A 192 0.09 -6.44 17.27
N THR A 193 0.47 -5.22 17.65
CA THR A 193 -0.25 -3.97 17.39
C THR A 193 0.19 -3.28 16.09
N LEU A 194 1.25 -3.78 15.44
CA LEU A 194 1.88 -3.15 14.29
C LEU A 194 0.93 -3.12 13.09
N LYS A 195 0.77 -1.92 12.53
CA LYS A 195 -0.05 -1.61 11.35
C LYS A 195 0.79 -1.26 10.13
N LEU A 196 1.96 -0.64 10.32
CA LEU A 196 2.87 -0.27 9.24
C LEU A 196 4.27 -0.82 9.53
N LEU A 197 4.84 -1.50 8.54
CA LEU A 197 6.23 -1.94 8.54
C LEU A 197 6.92 -1.51 7.25
N ASP A 198 7.95 -0.67 7.37
CA ASP A 198 8.83 -0.29 6.27
C ASP A 198 10.20 -0.97 6.39
N LEU A 199 10.49 -1.86 5.44
CA LEU A 199 11.74 -2.61 5.31
C LEU A 199 12.52 -2.18 4.06
N SER A 200 12.18 -1.05 3.43
CA SER A 200 12.79 -0.61 2.17
C SER A 200 14.32 -0.55 2.23
N ASN A 201 14.99 -0.83 1.11
CA ASN A 201 16.45 -0.79 1.00
C ASN A 201 17.21 -1.74 1.95
N ASN A 202 16.58 -2.83 2.37
CA ASN A 202 17.22 -3.93 3.08
C ASN A 202 17.31 -5.15 2.15
N GLN A 203 18.53 -5.64 1.90
CA GLN A 203 18.76 -6.75 0.96
C GLN A 203 18.40 -8.09 1.61
N LEU A 204 17.14 -8.50 1.47
CA LEU A 204 16.65 -9.78 2.00
C LEU A 204 17.28 -10.93 1.20
N LEU A 205 17.78 -11.96 1.90
CA LEU A 205 18.48 -13.08 1.26
C LEU A 205 17.57 -13.94 0.36
N ASP A 206 16.27 -14.01 0.67
CA ASP A 206 15.28 -14.74 -0.13
C ASP A 206 13.89 -14.09 -0.01
N GLY A 207 13.20 -13.90 -1.14
CA GLY A 207 11.83 -13.37 -1.20
C GLY A 207 10.79 -14.27 -0.52
N ASN A 208 11.10 -15.55 -0.32
CA ASN A 208 10.21 -16.45 0.42
C ASN A 208 10.09 -16.10 1.90
N GLN A 209 10.96 -15.27 2.49
CA GLN A 209 10.94 -15.00 3.94
C GLN A 209 9.71 -14.23 4.44
N LEU A 210 8.89 -13.67 3.55
CA LEU A 210 7.68 -12.92 3.93
C LEU A 210 6.71 -13.75 4.78
N HIS A 211 6.71 -15.09 4.63
CA HIS A 211 5.87 -15.96 5.45
C HIS A 211 6.19 -15.92 6.95
N LEU A 212 7.41 -15.50 7.32
CA LEU A 212 7.85 -15.40 8.71
C LEU A 212 7.14 -14.25 9.44
N ILE A 213 6.88 -13.14 8.75
CA ILE A 213 6.16 -11.98 9.29
C ILE A 213 4.67 -11.95 8.91
N ALA A 214 4.22 -12.89 8.09
CA ALA A 214 2.84 -12.98 7.62
C ALA A 214 1.76 -13.11 8.72
N HIS A 215 2.15 -13.51 9.93
CA HIS A 215 1.24 -13.73 11.04
C HIS A 215 0.98 -12.48 11.87
N LEU A 216 1.53 -11.32 11.49
CA LEU A 216 1.22 -10.05 12.13
C LEU A 216 -0.26 -9.71 11.89
N PRO A 217 -1.12 -9.75 12.94
CA PRO A 217 -2.57 -9.80 12.75
C PRO A 217 -3.17 -8.46 12.30
N ARG A 218 -2.49 -7.36 12.62
CA ARG A 218 -2.95 -5.99 12.38
C ARG A 218 -2.16 -5.26 11.30
N LEU A 219 -1.23 -5.92 10.62
CA LEU A 219 -0.39 -5.26 9.63
C LEU A 219 -1.24 -4.86 8.42
N GLU A 220 -1.39 -3.55 8.20
CA GLU A 220 -2.19 -2.95 7.14
C GLU A 220 -1.32 -2.46 5.98
N GLN A 221 -0.07 -2.05 6.25
CA GLN A 221 0.87 -1.54 5.28
C GLN A 221 2.23 -2.22 5.40
N LEU A 222 2.71 -2.78 4.28
CA LEU A 222 4.03 -3.39 4.18
C LEU A 222 4.79 -2.77 3.01
N ILE A 223 5.91 -2.13 3.33
CA ILE A 223 6.76 -1.43 2.36
C ILE A 223 8.08 -2.21 2.24
N LEU A 224 8.33 -2.73 1.05
CA LEU A 224 9.44 -3.60 0.66
C LEU A 224 10.09 -3.05 -0.61
N ARG A 225 10.31 -1.74 -0.68
CA ARG A 225 10.93 -1.12 -1.87
C ARG A 225 12.41 -1.46 -1.91
N ASN A 226 12.94 -1.92 -3.04
CA ASN A 226 14.38 -2.20 -3.19
C ASN A 226 14.90 -3.16 -2.11
N THR A 227 14.25 -4.30 -1.94
CA THR A 227 14.63 -5.32 -0.95
C THR A 227 15.24 -6.59 -1.55
N GLY A 228 15.40 -6.63 -2.88
CA GLY A 228 15.94 -7.79 -3.60
C GLY A 228 14.95 -8.94 -3.78
N ILE A 229 13.66 -8.74 -3.51
CA ILE A 229 12.64 -9.79 -3.63
C ILE A 229 12.51 -10.21 -5.09
N SER A 230 12.60 -11.50 -5.36
CA SER A 230 12.50 -12.06 -6.72
C SER A 230 11.22 -12.85 -6.97
N SER A 231 10.58 -13.33 -5.90
CA SER A 231 9.33 -14.10 -5.95
C SER A 231 8.50 -13.88 -4.69
N ILE A 232 7.18 -13.99 -4.83
CA ILE A 232 6.19 -13.98 -3.75
C ILE A 232 5.32 -15.22 -3.92
N HIS A 233 5.08 -15.97 -2.83
CA HIS A 233 4.28 -17.19 -2.84
C HIS A 233 3.60 -17.44 -1.48
N PHE A 234 2.33 -17.83 -1.51
CA PHE A 234 1.51 -18.18 -0.36
C PHE A 234 1.08 -19.65 -0.45
N PRO A 235 1.83 -20.58 0.18
CA PRO A 235 1.65 -22.02 0.00
C PRO A 235 0.40 -22.59 0.69
N ASP A 236 -0.25 -21.84 1.58
CA ASP A 236 -1.43 -22.28 2.34
C ASP A 236 -2.74 -22.18 1.57
N ALA A 237 -2.72 -21.58 0.37
CA ALA A 237 -3.88 -21.41 -0.49
C ALA A 237 -3.57 -21.80 -1.95
N GLY A 238 -4.49 -22.51 -2.59
CA GLY A 238 -4.43 -22.81 -4.02
C GLY A 238 -4.85 -21.62 -4.90
N PHE A 239 -4.87 -21.82 -6.22
CA PHE A 239 -5.31 -20.80 -7.18
C PHE A 239 -6.77 -20.38 -6.93
N GLY A 240 -7.05 -19.08 -6.96
CA GLY A 240 -8.40 -18.54 -6.72
C GLY A 240 -8.88 -18.59 -5.27
N CYS A 241 -8.11 -19.18 -4.34
CA CYS A 241 -8.40 -19.17 -2.91
C CYS A 241 -7.73 -17.99 -2.20
N LYS A 242 -8.20 -17.65 -0.99
CA LYS A 242 -7.56 -16.61 -0.15
C LYS A 242 -6.66 -17.26 0.91
N THR A 243 -5.49 -16.66 1.15
CA THR A 243 -4.52 -17.08 2.16
C THR A 243 -4.93 -16.59 3.56
N LYS A 244 -4.50 -17.30 4.61
CA LYS A 244 -4.60 -16.84 6.00
C LYS A 244 -3.46 -15.88 6.39
N MET A 245 -2.45 -15.79 5.54
CA MET A 245 -1.28 -14.92 5.69
C MET A 245 -1.68 -13.46 5.46
N PHE A 246 -1.13 -12.55 6.25
CA PHE A 246 -1.37 -11.11 6.17
C PHE A 246 -2.87 -10.73 6.13
N PRO A 247 -3.67 -11.14 7.13
CA PRO A 247 -5.13 -11.03 7.08
C PRO A 247 -5.65 -9.60 6.92
N SER A 248 -4.91 -8.62 7.43
CA SER A 248 -5.28 -7.20 7.45
C SER A 248 -4.54 -6.34 6.41
N LEU A 249 -3.68 -6.94 5.57
CA LEU A 249 -2.78 -6.17 4.69
C LEU A 249 -3.57 -5.53 3.54
N LYS A 250 -3.59 -4.20 3.53
CA LYS A 250 -4.29 -3.36 2.55
C LYS A 250 -3.35 -2.72 1.54
N HIS A 251 -2.15 -2.35 1.96
CA HIS A 251 -1.18 -1.66 1.11
C HIS A 251 0.12 -2.44 1.05
N LEU A 252 0.53 -2.84 -0.15
CA LEU A 252 1.79 -3.52 -0.42
C LEU A 252 2.62 -2.70 -1.41
N ALA A 253 3.84 -2.34 -1.03
CA ALA A 253 4.81 -1.72 -1.92
C ALA A 253 6.01 -2.64 -2.13
N VAL A 254 6.16 -3.17 -3.34
CA VAL A 254 7.24 -4.08 -3.76
C VAL A 254 7.98 -3.51 -4.98
N SER A 255 8.03 -2.19 -5.09
CA SER A 255 8.69 -1.52 -6.21
C SER A 255 10.22 -1.66 -6.15
N ASP A 256 10.87 -1.55 -7.30
CA ASP A 256 12.34 -1.62 -7.43
C ASP A 256 12.93 -2.95 -6.93
N ASN A 257 12.24 -4.06 -7.19
CA ASN A 257 12.67 -5.41 -6.81
C ASN A 257 13.06 -6.23 -8.07
N HIS A 258 13.29 -7.54 -7.89
CA HIS A 258 13.71 -8.46 -8.94
C HIS A 258 12.60 -9.44 -9.35
N ILE A 259 11.33 -9.04 -9.18
CA ILE A 259 10.19 -9.89 -9.53
C ILE A 259 10.10 -10.00 -11.06
N SER A 260 10.45 -11.18 -11.58
CA SER A 260 10.49 -11.43 -13.03
C SER A 260 9.29 -12.22 -13.57
N GLN A 261 8.57 -12.92 -12.70
CA GLN A 261 7.49 -13.82 -13.09
C GLN A 261 6.12 -13.28 -12.69
N TRP A 262 5.16 -13.37 -13.61
CA TRP A 262 3.75 -13.02 -13.35
C TRP A 262 3.11 -13.89 -12.27
N SER A 263 3.64 -15.09 -11.99
CA SER A 263 3.16 -15.94 -10.90
C SER A 263 3.19 -15.21 -9.56
N SER A 264 4.21 -14.39 -9.28
CA SER A 264 4.27 -13.62 -8.03
C SER A 264 3.18 -12.53 -7.95
N ILE A 265 2.76 -11.96 -9.08
CA ILE A 265 1.65 -11.01 -9.15
C ILE A 265 0.32 -11.74 -8.96
N ASN A 266 0.18 -12.93 -9.54
CA ASN A 266 -1.00 -13.79 -9.38
C ASN A 266 -1.22 -14.20 -7.91
N GLU A 267 -0.13 -14.46 -7.17
CA GLU A 267 -0.19 -14.78 -5.74
C GLU A 267 -0.78 -13.65 -4.89
N LEU A 268 -0.67 -12.38 -5.33
CA LEU A 268 -1.20 -11.24 -4.58
C LEU A 268 -2.73 -11.23 -4.49
N ASP A 269 -3.44 -11.87 -5.41
CA ASP A 269 -4.91 -12.00 -5.31
C ASP A 269 -5.32 -12.79 -4.05
N LYS A 270 -4.47 -13.73 -3.59
CA LYS A 270 -4.74 -14.54 -2.40
C LYS A 270 -4.89 -13.68 -1.14
N LEU A 271 -4.29 -12.49 -1.10
CA LEU A 271 -4.34 -11.59 0.06
C LEU A 271 -5.76 -11.02 0.26
N PRO A 272 -6.48 -11.37 1.33
CA PRO A 272 -7.92 -11.08 1.43
C PRO A 272 -8.27 -9.59 1.46
N SER A 273 -7.38 -8.77 2.01
CA SER A 273 -7.64 -7.35 2.29
C SER A 273 -6.87 -6.38 1.38
N LEU A 274 -6.08 -6.87 0.42
CA LEU A 274 -5.23 -6.02 -0.42
C LEU A 274 -6.10 -5.03 -1.20
N ARG A 275 -5.75 -3.73 -1.18
CA ARG A 275 -6.45 -2.66 -1.92
C ARG A 275 -5.51 -1.80 -2.74
N SER A 276 -4.26 -1.68 -2.31
CA SER A 276 -3.27 -0.82 -2.95
C SER A 276 -1.98 -1.59 -3.21
N LEU A 277 -1.50 -1.51 -4.45
CA LEU A 277 -0.23 -2.11 -4.87
C LEU A 277 0.68 -1.06 -5.50
N GLN A 278 1.95 -1.05 -5.09
CA GLN A 278 3.02 -0.34 -5.79
C GLN A 278 4.09 -1.35 -6.22
N CYS A 279 4.20 -1.62 -7.53
CA CYS A 279 5.05 -2.68 -8.08
C CYS A 279 5.89 -2.24 -9.28
N HIS A 280 6.05 -0.93 -9.50
CA HIS A 280 6.86 -0.41 -10.60
C HIS A 280 8.34 -0.82 -10.50
N ASN A 281 9.06 -0.74 -11.62
CA ASN A 281 10.48 -1.11 -11.72
C ASN A 281 10.77 -2.56 -11.28
N ASN A 282 10.04 -3.52 -11.84
CA ASN A 282 10.29 -4.95 -11.68
C ASN A 282 10.36 -5.61 -13.07
N PRO A 283 11.23 -6.62 -13.28
CA PRO A 283 11.41 -7.23 -14.61
C PRO A 283 10.15 -7.85 -15.24
N PHE A 284 9.14 -8.27 -14.47
CA PHE A 284 7.88 -8.77 -15.04
C PHE A 284 7.18 -7.71 -15.90
N ALA A 285 7.36 -6.43 -15.58
CA ALA A 285 6.76 -5.31 -16.30
C ALA A 285 7.33 -5.16 -17.72
N ASP A 286 8.58 -5.60 -17.95
CA ASP A 286 9.26 -5.48 -19.25
C ASP A 286 8.65 -6.42 -20.32
N THR A 287 7.78 -7.35 -19.90
CA THR A 287 7.06 -8.27 -20.81
C THR A 287 6.02 -7.56 -21.68
N GLU A 288 5.56 -6.37 -21.28
CA GLU A 288 4.59 -5.56 -22.02
C GLU A 288 5.12 -4.13 -22.19
N LYS A 289 5.22 -3.68 -23.45
CA LYS A 289 5.78 -2.35 -23.78
C LYS A 289 4.77 -1.23 -23.59
N ASN A 290 3.47 -1.52 -23.69
CA ASN A 290 2.41 -0.55 -23.49
C ASN A 290 2.08 -0.43 -21.99
N PRO A 291 2.33 0.72 -21.34
CA PRO A 291 2.07 0.89 -19.91
C PRO A 291 0.59 0.72 -19.54
N GLU A 292 -0.34 1.10 -20.43
CA GLU A 292 -1.77 0.95 -20.16
C GLU A 292 -2.18 -0.53 -20.22
N THR A 293 -1.71 -1.26 -21.24
CA THR A 293 -1.95 -2.72 -21.31
C THR A 293 -1.34 -3.44 -20.10
N LEU A 294 -0.11 -3.07 -19.69
CA LEU A 294 0.50 -3.62 -18.48
C LEU A 294 -0.33 -3.35 -17.23
N ARG A 295 -0.81 -2.10 -17.08
CA ARG A 295 -1.69 -1.69 -15.97
C ARG A 295 -2.94 -2.57 -15.94
N GLN A 296 -3.60 -2.72 -17.09
CA GLN A 296 -4.80 -3.55 -17.24
C GLN A 296 -4.52 -5.01 -16.89
N LEU A 297 -3.40 -5.58 -17.35
CA LEU A 297 -3.00 -6.95 -17.00
C LEU A 297 -2.79 -7.13 -15.49
N ILE A 298 -2.21 -6.15 -14.77
CA ILE A 298 -2.04 -6.25 -13.31
C ILE A 298 -3.41 -6.20 -12.61
N ILE A 299 -4.26 -5.25 -13.01
CA ILE A 299 -5.64 -5.13 -12.50
C ILE A 299 -6.40 -6.42 -12.75
N ALA A 300 -6.19 -7.07 -13.90
CA ALA A 300 -6.77 -8.34 -14.28
C ALA A 300 -6.38 -9.53 -13.39
N LYS A 301 -5.25 -9.44 -12.69
CA LYS A 301 -4.77 -10.51 -11.81
C LYS A 301 -5.27 -10.37 -10.37
N ILE A 302 -5.66 -9.17 -9.91
CA ILE A 302 -5.97 -8.89 -8.49
C ILE A 302 -7.38 -8.30 -8.35
N SER A 303 -8.35 -9.08 -7.87
CA SER A 303 -9.81 -8.78 -7.88
C SER A 303 -10.23 -7.55 -7.11
N GLN A 304 -9.53 -7.24 -6.04
CA GLN A 304 -9.92 -6.28 -5.01
C GLN A 304 -9.08 -4.99 -5.04
N LEU A 305 -8.29 -4.79 -6.11
CA LEU A 305 -7.36 -3.67 -6.21
C LEU A 305 -8.10 -2.36 -6.52
N GLU A 306 -7.95 -1.37 -5.65
CA GLU A 306 -8.53 -0.02 -5.76
C GLU A 306 -7.49 1.00 -6.23
N VAL A 307 -6.21 0.80 -5.89
CA VAL A 307 -5.11 1.71 -6.24
C VAL A 307 -3.92 0.91 -6.76
N LEU A 308 -3.46 1.23 -7.97
CA LEU A 308 -2.26 0.65 -8.57
C LEU A 308 -1.27 1.75 -8.92
N ASN A 309 -0.06 1.66 -8.38
CA ASN A 309 1.03 2.63 -8.60
C ASN A 309 0.56 4.09 -8.35
N LYS A 310 -0.15 4.29 -7.24
CA LYS A 310 -0.72 5.59 -6.80
C LYS A 310 -1.82 6.16 -7.72
N SER A 311 -2.33 5.38 -8.66
CA SER A 311 -3.44 5.76 -9.54
C SER A 311 -4.65 4.89 -9.24
N GLU A 312 -5.81 5.51 -9.09
CA GLU A 312 -7.09 4.83 -8.82
C GLU A 312 -7.47 3.89 -9.98
N VAL A 313 -8.07 2.76 -9.62
CA VAL A 313 -8.64 1.78 -10.54
C VAL A 313 -10.14 2.08 -10.61
N HIS A 314 -10.58 2.68 -11.71
CA HIS A 314 -12.00 2.96 -11.96
C HIS A 314 -12.62 1.78 -12.73
N ASP A 315 -13.88 1.44 -12.43
CA ASP A 315 -14.71 0.46 -13.15
C ASP A 315 -14.05 -0.90 -13.46
N ILE A 316 -13.83 -1.71 -12.42
CA ILE A 316 -13.41 -3.13 -12.54
C ILE A 316 -14.34 -3.92 -13.49
N SER A 317 -15.60 -3.50 -13.66
CA SER A 317 -16.57 -4.15 -14.54
C SER A 317 -16.18 -4.11 -16.01
N THR A 318 -15.74 -2.98 -16.55
CA THR A 318 -15.35 -2.87 -17.98
C THR A 318 -14.05 -3.62 -18.25
N ASP A 319 -13.07 -3.50 -17.35
CA ASP A 319 -11.78 -4.16 -17.49
C ASP A 319 -11.92 -5.68 -17.35
N SER A 320 -12.84 -6.15 -16.49
CA SER A 320 -13.14 -7.58 -16.34
C SER A 320 -13.83 -8.23 -17.55
N LEU A 321 -14.52 -7.44 -18.38
CA LEU A 321 -15.10 -7.91 -19.64
C LEU A 321 -14.03 -7.99 -20.75
N ASP A 322 -13.08 -7.06 -20.76
CA ASP A 322 -11.95 -7.11 -21.68
C ASP A 322 -11.00 -8.27 -21.32
N ASP A 323 -10.77 -8.55 -20.03
CA ASP A 323 -10.02 -9.72 -19.56
C ASP A 323 -10.56 -11.05 -20.08
N ARG A 324 -11.89 -11.22 -20.08
CA ARG A 324 -12.56 -12.41 -20.62
C ARG A 324 -12.27 -12.62 -22.10
N LYS A 325 -12.21 -11.52 -22.86
CA LYS A 325 -11.93 -11.57 -24.30
C LYS A 325 -10.45 -11.78 -24.59
N ILE A 326 -9.57 -11.16 -23.81
CA ILE A 326 -8.12 -11.27 -23.94
C ILE A 326 -7.68 -12.73 -23.73
N PHE A 327 -8.12 -13.37 -22.64
CA PHE A 327 -7.69 -14.73 -22.29
C PHE A 327 -8.65 -15.84 -22.73
N GLY A 328 -9.74 -15.51 -23.42
CA GLY A 328 -10.76 -16.51 -23.78
C GLY A 328 -10.27 -17.60 -24.72
N ASN A 329 -9.41 -17.27 -25.67
CA ASN A 329 -8.80 -18.28 -26.56
C ASN A 329 -7.88 -19.23 -25.77
N ASP A 330 -7.08 -18.68 -24.86
CA ASP A 330 -6.18 -19.47 -24.01
C ASP A 330 -6.99 -20.36 -23.06
N TRP A 331 -8.12 -19.86 -22.54
CA TRP A 331 -9.03 -20.62 -21.70
C TRP A 331 -9.67 -21.80 -22.44
N LEU A 332 -10.18 -21.59 -23.65
CA LEU A 332 -10.72 -22.67 -24.49
C LEU A 332 -9.64 -23.70 -24.84
N ALA A 333 -8.45 -23.24 -25.23
CA ALA A 333 -7.31 -24.11 -25.52
C ALA A 333 -6.86 -24.94 -24.30
N ALA A 334 -7.01 -24.39 -23.10
CA ALA A 334 -6.74 -25.07 -21.84
C ALA A 334 -7.83 -26.05 -21.41
N GLY A 335 -8.90 -26.26 -22.20
CA GLY A 335 -10.02 -27.15 -21.86
C GLY A 335 -11.17 -26.47 -21.11
N GLY A 336 -11.17 -25.14 -21.07
CA GLY A 336 -12.27 -24.33 -20.59
C GLY A 336 -13.53 -24.50 -21.44
N ASN A 337 -14.70 -24.47 -20.81
CA ASN A 337 -15.98 -24.54 -21.53
C ASN A 337 -17.10 -23.79 -20.79
N TRP A 338 -18.07 -23.27 -21.55
CA TRP A 338 -19.24 -22.61 -20.97
C TRP A 338 -20.17 -23.62 -20.29
N ASN A 339 -20.17 -24.89 -20.74
CA ASN A 339 -20.89 -25.97 -20.11
C ASN A 339 -20.10 -26.49 -18.87
N PRO A 340 -20.66 -26.40 -17.66
CA PRO A 340 -19.97 -26.82 -16.42
C PRO A 340 -19.46 -28.27 -16.43
N GLU A 341 -20.15 -29.20 -17.09
CA GLU A 341 -19.74 -30.62 -17.14
C GLU A 341 -18.50 -30.84 -18.02
N LYS A 342 -18.30 -29.95 -19.01
CA LYS A 342 -17.18 -29.99 -19.96
C LYS A 342 -16.05 -29.05 -19.58
N ASN A 343 -16.29 -28.13 -18.63
CA ASN A 343 -15.34 -27.11 -18.23
C ASN A 343 -14.22 -27.71 -17.37
N LYS A 344 -13.09 -28.03 -18.00
CA LYS A 344 -11.91 -28.63 -17.36
C LYS A 344 -10.64 -27.87 -17.76
N PRO A 345 -10.51 -26.60 -17.33
CA PRO A 345 -9.32 -25.81 -17.62
C PRO A 345 -8.08 -26.44 -16.98
N SER A 346 -6.94 -26.37 -17.67
CA SER A 346 -5.67 -26.93 -17.20
C SER A 346 -5.13 -26.19 -15.97
N GLU A 347 -4.32 -26.89 -15.16
CA GLU A 347 -3.70 -26.28 -13.98
C GLU A 347 -2.78 -25.11 -14.35
N GLU A 348 -2.09 -25.19 -15.48
CA GLU A 348 -1.23 -24.11 -15.98
C GLU A 348 -2.04 -22.84 -16.27
N PHE A 349 -3.22 -22.97 -16.86
CA PHE A 349 -4.11 -21.84 -17.09
C PHE A 349 -4.64 -21.25 -15.78
N LEU A 350 -5.04 -22.11 -14.83
CA LEU A 350 -5.51 -21.67 -13.52
C LEU A 350 -4.41 -20.94 -12.73
N ALA A 351 -3.17 -21.40 -12.83
CA ALA A 351 -2.01 -20.76 -12.23
C ALA A 351 -1.70 -19.39 -12.87
N ALA A 352 -1.82 -19.30 -14.20
CA ALA A 352 -1.58 -18.08 -14.94
C ALA A 352 -2.73 -17.05 -14.81
N HIS A 353 -3.98 -17.50 -14.66
CA HIS A 353 -5.18 -16.66 -14.62
C HIS A 353 -6.11 -17.06 -13.45
N PRO A 354 -5.68 -16.89 -12.19
CA PRO A 354 -6.39 -17.40 -11.00
C PRO A 354 -7.80 -16.82 -10.83
N ARG A 355 -8.06 -15.61 -11.34
CA ARG A 355 -9.38 -14.97 -11.28
C ARG A 355 -10.34 -15.44 -12.37
N TYR A 356 -9.83 -16.01 -13.44
CA TYR A 356 -10.61 -16.26 -14.65
C TYR A 356 -11.83 -17.17 -14.40
N PRO A 357 -11.74 -18.25 -13.59
CA PRO A 357 -12.92 -19.03 -13.22
C PRO A 357 -14.01 -18.21 -12.52
N SER A 358 -13.62 -17.30 -11.62
CA SER A 358 -14.56 -16.43 -10.91
C SER A 358 -15.22 -15.41 -11.84
N LEU A 359 -14.48 -14.90 -12.83
CA LEU A 359 -15.03 -14.03 -13.87
C LEU A 359 -16.05 -14.77 -14.75
N CYS A 360 -15.73 -16.01 -15.16
CA CYS A 360 -16.66 -16.86 -15.90
C CYS A 360 -17.93 -17.17 -15.11
N LEU A 361 -17.81 -17.42 -13.80
CA LEU A 361 -18.97 -17.66 -12.94
C LEU A 361 -19.89 -16.43 -12.87
N LYS A 362 -19.28 -15.25 -12.70
CA LYS A 362 -20.00 -13.97 -12.54
C LYS A 362 -20.66 -13.50 -13.83
N TYR A 363 -19.95 -13.53 -14.95
CA TYR A 363 -20.39 -12.90 -16.19
C TYR A 363 -20.72 -13.89 -17.32
N GLY A 364 -20.57 -15.19 -17.08
CA GLY A 364 -20.60 -16.22 -18.12
C GLY A 364 -19.21 -16.51 -18.67
N ALA A 365 -18.99 -17.71 -19.18
CA ALA A 365 -17.74 -18.05 -19.83
C ALA A 365 -17.80 -17.65 -21.32
N PRO A 366 -16.72 -17.17 -21.93
CA PRO A 366 -16.80 -16.67 -23.30
C PRO A 366 -17.13 -17.78 -24.30
N GLU A 367 -17.98 -17.47 -25.27
CA GLU A 367 -18.32 -18.43 -26.32
C GLU A 367 -17.28 -18.39 -27.46
N GLU A 368 -17.12 -19.50 -28.18
CA GLU A 368 -16.24 -19.56 -29.36
C GLU A 368 -16.58 -18.49 -30.42
N GLY A 369 -17.83 -18.03 -30.47
CA GLY A 369 -18.27 -16.94 -31.34
C GLY A 369 -17.70 -15.58 -30.95
N GLU A 370 -17.58 -15.30 -29.65
CA GLU A 370 -17.12 -14.03 -29.07
C GLU A 370 -15.63 -13.77 -29.31
N LEU A 371 -14.85 -14.84 -29.48
CA LEU A 371 -13.39 -14.82 -29.51
C LEU A 371 -12.79 -14.81 -30.94
N LYS A 372 -13.64 -14.87 -31.96
CA LYS A 372 -13.22 -14.81 -33.37
C LYS A 372 -12.67 -13.42 -33.69
N ARG A 373 -11.42 -13.36 -34.17
CA ARG A 373 -10.79 -12.10 -34.64
C ARG A 373 -11.63 -11.44 -35.71
N GLN A 374 -11.67 -10.10 -35.68
CA GLN A 374 -12.24 -9.25 -36.72
C GLN A 374 -11.67 -9.63 -38.09
N GLN A 375 -12.45 -10.37 -38.88
CA GLN A 375 -12.26 -10.45 -40.32
C GLN A 375 -12.72 -9.10 -40.89
N PRO A 376 -11.98 -8.46 -41.82
CA PRO A 376 -12.49 -7.31 -42.56
C PRO A 376 -13.74 -7.77 -43.32
N SER A 377 -14.91 -7.35 -42.85
CA SER A 377 -16.16 -7.89 -43.36
C SER A 377 -16.46 -7.32 -44.74
N THR A 378 -16.41 -8.19 -45.75
CA THR A 378 -17.14 -7.95 -47.00
C THR A 378 -18.64 -7.92 -46.70
N LEU A 379 -19.33 -6.88 -47.19
CA LEU A 379 -20.71 -6.43 -46.91
C LEU A 379 -21.88 -7.46 -46.97
N LYS A 380 -21.64 -8.77 -47.13
CA LYS A 380 -22.69 -9.76 -47.40
C LYS A 380 -23.19 -10.61 -46.21
N ASN A 381 -22.54 -10.59 -45.03
CA ASN A 381 -22.83 -11.56 -43.95
C ASN A 381 -23.08 -11.01 -42.51
N GLN A 382 -23.65 -9.82 -42.30
CA GLN A 382 -23.74 -9.23 -40.94
C GLN A 382 -25.12 -8.67 -40.56
N LEU A 383 -26.16 -9.51 -40.52
CA LEU A 383 -27.42 -9.15 -39.86
C LEU A 383 -27.79 -10.24 -38.86
N LEU A 384 -27.76 -9.88 -37.57
CA LEU A 384 -28.24 -10.70 -36.47
C LEU A 384 -29.77 -10.70 -36.49
N THR A 385 -30.37 -11.87 -36.49
CA THR A 385 -31.81 -12.05 -36.32
C THR A 385 -32.10 -12.14 -34.84
N LEU A 386 -32.65 -11.07 -34.27
CA LEU A 386 -32.90 -10.93 -32.83
C LEU A 386 -34.39 -10.95 -32.54
N THR A 387 -34.78 -11.61 -31.46
CA THR A 387 -36.16 -11.59 -30.96
C THR A 387 -36.29 -10.49 -29.92
N ILE A 388 -37.21 -9.57 -30.09
CA ILE A 388 -37.45 -8.46 -29.15
C ILE A 388 -38.68 -8.79 -28.32
N LYS A 389 -38.54 -8.86 -27.00
CA LYS A 389 -39.63 -9.12 -26.05
C LYS A 389 -39.76 -7.99 -25.03
N CYS A 390 -40.98 -7.78 -24.56
CA CYS A 390 -41.30 -6.83 -23.49
C CYS A 390 -41.79 -7.63 -22.27
N PRO A 391 -40.93 -7.99 -21.30
CA PRO A 391 -41.29 -8.89 -20.20
C PRO A 391 -42.48 -8.41 -19.37
N GLU A 392 -42.61 -7.10 -19.20
CA GLU A 392 -43.67 -6.46 -18.41
C GLU A 392 -45.02 -6.39 -19.15
N LYS A 393 -45.04 -6.74 -20.44
CA LYS A 393 -46.25 -6.81 -21.27
C LYS A 393 -46.30 -8.14 -22.02
N PRO A 394 -46.56 -9.26 -21.33
CA PRO A 394 -46.54 -10.60 -21.93
C PRO A 394 -47.58 -10.79 -23.04
N GLU A 395 -48.62 -9.96 -23.10
CA GLU A 395 -49.60 -9.95 -24.19
C GLU A 395 -49.04 -9.40 -25.52
N GLN A 396 -47.93 -8.66 -25.47
CA GLN A 396 -47.29 -8.10 -26.65
C GLN A 396 -46.46 -9.18 -27.36
N LYS A 397 -46.83 -9.49 -28.60
CA LYS A 397 -46.14 -10.51 -29.40
C LYS A 397 -44.65 -10.13 -29.59
N PRO A 398 -43.72 -11.08 -29.40
CA PRO A 398 -42.32 -10.88 -29.70
C PRO A 398 -42.13 -10.42 -31.16
N VAL A 399 -41.22 -9.48 -31.38
CA VAL A 399 -40.93 -8.94 -32.70
C VAL A 399 -39.54 -9.36 -33.15
N GLU A 400 -39.46 -10.06 -34.28
CA GLU A 400 -38.18 -10.43 -34.86
C GLU A 400 -37.61 -9.27 -35.69
N LYS A 401 -36.34 -8.92 -35.46
CA LYS A 401 -35.64 -7.87 -36.21
C LYS A 401 -34.24 -8.29 -36.61
N LYS A 402 -33.89 -7.95 -37.85
CA LYS A 402 -32.54 -8.11 -38.39
C LYS A 402 -31.74 -6.84 -38.17
N LEU A 403 -30.74 -6.89 -37.30
CA LEU A 403 -29.91 -5.75 -36.91
C LEU A 403 -28.43 -6.06 -37.19
N PRO A 404 -27.64 -5.09 -37.68
CA PRO A 404 -26.18 -5.26 -37.76
C PRO A 404 -25.58 -5.41 -36.37
N ASP A 405 -24.60 -6.31 -36.23
CA ASP A 405 -23.78 -6.47 -35.02
C ASP A 405 -23.05 -5.15 -34.63
N SER A 406 -22.66 -4.35 -35.62
CA SER A 406 -22.04 -3.03 -35.47
C SER A 406 -23.01 -1.91 -35.04
N MET A 407 -24.30 -2.20 -34.87
CA MET A 407 -25.28 -1.19 -34.46
C MET A 407 -25.08 -0.81 -32.98
N THR A 408 -24.97 0.49 -32.68
CA THR A 408 -24.84 0.97 -31.30
C THR A 408 -26.15 0.83 -30.52
N ILE A 409 -26.05 0.65 -29.20
CA ILE A 409 -27.22 0.56 -28.32
C ILE A 409 -28.12 1.80 -28.45
N GLN A 410 -27.55 2.99 -28.60
CA GLN A 410 -28.31 4.21 -28.89
C GLN A 410 -29.18 4.09 -30.16
N ARG A 411 -28.64 3.48 -31.23
CA ARG A 411 -29.37 3.28 -32.48
C ARG A 411 -30.44 2.20 -32.31
N VAL A 412 -30.17 1.15 -31.53
CA VAL A 412 -31.17 0.12 -31.17
C VAL A 412 -32.33 0.75 -30.40
N LYS A 413 -32.06 1.57 -29.39
CA LYS A 413 -33.08 2.36 -28.67
C LYS A 413 -33.87 3.28 -29.61
N GLY A 414 -33.20 3.94 -30.55
CA GLY A 414 -33.85 4.75 -31.59
C GLY A 414 -34.77 3.95 -32.53
N LEU A 415 -34.42 2.70 -32.82
CA LEU A 415 -35.28 1.77 -33.58
C LEU A 415 -36.49 1.31 -32.74
N LEU A 416 -36.28 0.99 -31.47
CA LEU A 416 -37.33 0.62 -30.53
C LEU A 416 -38.31 1.76 -30.26
N TYR A 417 -37.84 3.02 -30.20
CA TYR A 417 -38.72 4.20 -30.15
C TYR A 417 -39.71 4.22 -31.32
N ARG A 418 -39.28 3.86 -32.54
CA ARG A 418 -40.18 3.84 -33.70
C ARG A 418 -41.24 2.73 -33.60
N LEU A 419 -40.89 1.60 -32.98
CA LEU A 419 -41.76 0.43 -32.82
C LEU A 419 -42.73 0.58 -31.63
N LEU A 420 -42.23 1.04 -30.49
CA LEU A 420 -42.94 1.08 -29.21
C LEU A 420 -43.51 2.46 -28.88
N LYS A 421 -43.03 3.53 -29.55
CA LYS A 421 -43.39 4.94 -29.31
C LYS A 421 -43.00 5.46 -27.91
N ILE A 422 -41.92 4.92 -27.34
CA ILE A 422 -41.42 5.24 -26.00
C ILE A 422 -40.03 5.87 -26.11
N PRO A 423 -39.79 7.05 -25.50
CA PRO A 423 -38.50 7.73 -25.58
C PRO A 423 -37.33 6.82 -25.27
N GLY A 424 -36.27 6.87 -26.09
CA GLY A 424 -35.10 5.99 -25.91
C GLY A 424 -34.41 6.13 -24.55
N SER A 425 -34.54 7.29 -23.90
CA SER A 425 -34.03 7.56 -22.55
C SER A 425 -34.74 6.76 -21.45
N GLU A 426 -35.97 6.32 -21.68
CA GLU A 426 -36.76 5.52 -20.74
C GLU A 426 -36.56 4.01 -20.94
N LEU A 427 -36.06 3.61 -22.11
CA LEU A 427 -35.83 2.20 -22.44
C LEU A 427 -34.60 1.65 -21.71
N LYS A 428 -34.82 0.63 -20.88
CA LYS A 428 -33.78 -0.24 -20.34
C LYS A 428 -33.71 -1.52 -21.16
N LEU A 429 -32.52 -1.82 -21.67
CA LEU A 429 -32.30 -2.96 -22.54
C LEU A 429 -31.41 -3.98 -21.84
N SER A 430 -31.81 -5.23 -21.90
CA SER A 430 -30.93 -6.38 -21.62
C SER A 430 -31.06 -7.39 -22.75
N TYR A 431 -30.18 -8.37 -22.80
CA TYR A 431 -30.37 -9.52 -23.68
C TYR A 431 -30.21 -10.82 -22.91
N GLU A 432 -30.91 -11.83 -23.39
CA GLU A 432 -30.83 -13.22 -22.97
C GLU A 432 -30.27 -14.04 -24.13
N SER A 433 -29.20 -14.79 -23.87
CA SER A 433 -28.57 -15.64 -24.88
C SER A 433 -29.50 -16.82 -25.18
N SER A 434 -29.65 -17.13 -26.48
CA SER A 434 -30.39 -18.29 -26.97
C SER A 434 -29.82 -19.64 -26.52
N LYS A 435 -28.58 -19.65 -26.01
CA LYS A 435 -27.87 -20.84 -25.53
C LYS A 435 -27.87 -20.98 -24.00
N LEU A 436 -28.24 -19.92 -23.28
CA LEU A 436 -28.21 -19.83 -21.81
C LEU A 436 -29.52 -19.20 -21.32
N GLU A 437 -30.58 -20.02 -21.21
CA GLU A 437 -31.86 -19.59 -20.67
C GLU A 437 -31.74 -19.16 -19.19
N GLY A 438 -32.29 -18.00 -18.84
CA GLY A 438 -32.40 -17.49 -17.48
C GLY A 438 -31.31 -16.53 -17.01
N ARG A 439 -30.31 -16.17 -17.84
CA ARG A 439 -29.35 -15.09 -17.51
C ARG A 439 -29.50 -13.90 -18.45
N GLU A 440 -29.73 -12.74 -17.85
CA GLU A 440 -29.80 -11.47 -18.55
C GLU A 440 -28.51 -10.66 -18.40
N VAL A 441 -28.04 -10.07 -19.50
CA VAL A 441 -26.92 -9.13 -19.53
C VAL A 441 -27.44 -7.75 -19.92
N GLU A 442 -27.17 -6.75 -19.09
CA GLU A 442 -27.63 -5.38 -19.31
C GLU A 442 -26.84 -4.70 -20.44
N LEU A 443 -27.55 -3.98 -21.31
CA LEU A 443 -27.00 -3.17 -22.41
C LEU A 443 -26.97 -1.70 -21.97
N ASP A 444 -26.06 -1.40 -21.05
CA ASP A 444 -26.00 -0.19 -20.23
C ASP A 444 -25.32 1.04 -20.89
N ASN A 445 -24.52 0.83 -21.93
CA ASN A 445 -23.73 1.87 -22.60
C ASN A 445 -24.21 2.13 -24.03
N ASP A 446 -24.86 3.28 -24.21
CA ASP A 446 -25.46 3.71 -25.48
C ASP A 446 -24.44 3.84 -26.63
N LEU A 447 -23.16 4.07 -26.34
CA LEU A 447 -22.10 4.26 -27.33
C LEU A 447 -21.48 2.92 -27.78
N LYS A 448 -21.72 1.83 -27.06
CA LYS A 448 -21.22 0.50 -27.41
C LYS A 448 -22.14 -0.19 -28.41
N THR A 449 -21.61 -1.17 -29.15
CA THR A 449 -22.32 -1.91 -30.20
C THR A 449 -22.91 -3.22 -29.69
N LEU A 450 -23.89 -3.79 -30.39
CA LEU A 450 -24.38 -5.15 -30.10
C LEU A 450 -23.24 -6.18 -30.08
N GLN A 451 -22.25 -6.02 -30.96
CA GLN A 451 -21.03 -6.82 -30.98
C GLN A 451 -20.17 -6.65 -29.73
N PHE A 452 -20.09 -5.45 -29.13
CA PHE A 452 -19.35 -5.24 -27.88
C PHE A 452 -19.93 -6.10 -26.75
N TYR A 453 -21.25 -6.20 -26.69
CA TYR A 453 -21.97 -7.05 -25.74
C TYR A 453 -22.08 -8.50 -26.16
N SER A 454 -21.43 -8.92 -27.26
CA SER A 454 -21.46 -10.29 -27.74
C SER A 454 -22.86 -10.83 -28.09
N VAL A 455 -23.77 -9.96 -28.52
CA VAL A 455 -25.12 -10.41 -28.95
C VAL A 455 -25.02 -11.22 -30.23
N GLU A 456 -25.63 -12.42 -30.26
CA GLU A 456 -25.58 -13.35 -31.37
C GLU A 456 -26.92 -13.52 -32.09
N ASN A 457 -26.90 -14.19 -33.25
CA ASN A 457 -28.10 -14.48 -34.03
C ASN A 457 -28.96 -15.52 -33.30
N GLY A 458 -30.22 -15.17 -33.04
CA GLY A 458 -31.16 -15.99 -32.28
C GLY A 458 -31.42 -15.46 -30.86
N ASP A 459 -30.59 -14.54 -30.37
CA ASP A 459 -30.72 -14.00 -29.02
C ASP A 459 -31.96 -13.13 -28.84
N CYS A 460 -32.36 -12.99 -27.58
CA CYS A 460 -33.58 -12.31 -27.18
C CYS A 460 -33.25 -10.98 -26.49
N VAL A 461 -33.53 -9.85 -27.14
CA VAL A 461 -33.44 -8.52 -26.53
C VAL A 461 -34.69 -8.25 -25.73
N LEU A 462 -34.49 -7.99 -24.44
CA LEU A 462 -35.53 -7.67 -23.48
C LEU A 462 -35.62 -6.16 -23.31
N VAL A 463 -36.82 -5.62 -23.43
CA VAL A 463 -37.10 -4.18 -23.38
C VAL A 463 -38.02 -3.88 -22.20
N ARG A 464 -37.58 -2.98 -21.31
CA ARG A 464 -38.34 -2.51 -20.14
C ARG A 464 -38.38 -0.99 -20.14
N TRP A 465 -39.44 -0.40 -19.57
CA TRP A 465 -39.61 1.07 -19.49
C TRP A 465 -40.53 1.51 -18.37
#